data_AF-A0A940PU21-F1
#
_entry.id   AF-A0A940PU21-F1
#
_cell.length_a   1.000
_cell.length_b   1.000
_cell.length_c   1.000
_cell.angle_alpha   90.00
_cell.angle_beta   90.00
_cell.angle_gamma   90.00
#
_symmetry.space_group_name_H-M   'P 1'
#
loop_
_entity.id
_entity.type
_entity.pdbx_description
1 polymer ?
#
loop_
_entity_poly.entity_id
_entity_poly.type
_entity_poly.pdbx_seq_one_letter_code
_entity_poly.pdbx_strand_id
1 'polypeptide(L)'
;MKKLLMIVVAMLGVVSANAQYPNLTDEAQKLVESQKKQWKAHADSAWEVAFPIVVEEAKAGRPYVPWAGMPYDLRQANIPAFPGAEGGGMFTFGGRGGKVLTVTNLNDDGPGSFRWACEQGGARIIVFNVSGIIRLKSPIYVRAPYITIAGQTAPGDGVCIAGESFQVDTHDVIVRHMRFRRGETLVTNREDSFGGNPVGNIMIDHCSCEWGLDENISFYRHMFDMHDGKPMEKKPTVNVTIQNTISAKALDTWNHAFGSTIGGENTTFMRNLWADNTGRNPSVGWAGVFNFVNNVTYNWVHRVADGGEYKSMFNFINNYYKPGPLTPKDSPVGHRITKSESRSKGLFPFKQFGRIYAVGNIMEGYPEVTKDNWNGGIQTADKDGAMDATELALMRSDEPFQMPYIKIMGAEQAYEWVLQNAGATIPCRDIVDQRIMEEVRTGKAYYVKDYEKNLAKIEKKTGVKQHPYGNMWGLHPQKSMGDDGLFKYRRLPKDSYKQGIITDPRQMGGYPEYGEWKPYVDTDGDGMPDEWERQYGLNPNDAADANGDLNGDGYTNIEKYINGINPKTKTDWRNLNNNYDTLAAKGKLM
;
A
#
# COMPACT_ATOMS: atom_id res chain seq x y z
N MET A 1 -3.20 20.78 66.96
CA MET A 1 -4.02 19.71 66.35
C MET A 1 -4.52 20.19 64.99
N LYS A 2 -3.77 19.93 63.91
CA LYS A 2 -4.16 20.21 62.52
C LYS A 2 -4.24 18.87 61.79
N LYS A 3 -5.45 18.50 61.34
CA LYS A 3 -5.70 17.30 60.53
C LYS A 3 -5.15 17.54 59.12
N LEU A 4 -4.22 16.70 58.69
CA LEU A 4 -3.69 16.67 57.32
C LEU A 4 -4.53 15.67 56.52
N LEU A 5 -5.17 16.15 55.46
CA LEU A 5 -5.94 15.37 54.50
C LEU A 5 -4.97 14.69 53.52
N MET A 6 -4.83 13.37 53.57
CA MET A 6 -4.09 12.60 52.55
C MET A 6 -5.01 12.43 51.33
N ILE A 7 -4.70 13.14 50.25
CA ILE A 7 -5.24 12.88 48.91
C ILE A 7 -4.42 11.73 48.33
N VAL A 8 -5.06 10.57 48.15
CA VAL A 8 -4.50 9.42 47.42
C VAL A 8 -4.64 9.74 45.93
N VAL A 9 -3.56 10.17 45.30
CA VAL A 9 -3.45 10.23 43.83
C VAL A 9 -3.25 8.80 43.34
N ALA A 10 -4.27 8.22 42.71
CA ALA A 10 -4.15 6.98 41.98
C ALA A 10 -3.26 7.20 40.76
N MET A 11 -2.01 6.72 40.80
CA MET A 11 -1.18 6.60 39.60
C MET A 11 -1.80 5.53 38.68
N LEU A 12 -2.54 5.97 37.66
CA LEU A 12 -2.82 5.17 36.48
C LEU A 12 -1.51 5.04 35.69
N GLY A 13 -0.70 4.05 36.05
CA GLY A 13 0.45 3.64 35.27
C GLY A 13 -0.03 3.11 33.92
N VAL A 14 0.30 3.82 32.85
CA VAL A 14 0.18 3.30 31.48
C VAL A 14 1.16 2.14 31.37
N VAL A 15 0.64 0.91 31.42
CA VAL A 15 1.43 -0.28 31.13
C VAL A 15 1.76 -0.23 29.64
N SER A 16 2.98 0.17 29.32
CA SER A 16 3.57 -0.07 28.01
C SER A 16 3.72 -1.58 27.81
N ALA A 17 2.66 -2.23 27.36
CA ALA A 17 2.67 -3.65 27.02
C ALA A 17 3.53 -3.84 25.77
N ASN A 18 4.77 -4.31 25.97
CA ASN A 18 5.60 -4.84 24.89
C ASN A 18 4.74 -5.84 24.09
N ALA A 19 4.56 -5.63 22.78
CA ALA A 19 3.87 -6.59 21.93
C ALA A 19 4.63 -7.91 21.98
N GLN A 20 4.09 -8.90 22.66
CA GLN A 20 4.63 -10.24 22.57
C GLN A 20 4.12 -10.85 21.26
N TYR A 21 5.05 -11.27 20.40
CA TYR A 21 4.69 -11.99 19.17
C TYR A 21 4.11 -13.37 19.54
N PRO A 22 3.11 -13.87 18.77
CA PRO A 22 2.59 -15.22 18.97
C PRO A 22 3.71 -16.26 18.85
N ASN A 23 3.72 -17.23 19.77
CA ASN A 23 4.56 -18.40 19.64
C ASN A 23 3.81 -19.46 18.83
N LEU A 24 4.53 -20.15 17.96
CA LEU A 24 3.99 -21.24 17.13
C LEU A 24 4.14 -22.59 17.84
N THR A 25 3.31 -23.56 17.46
CA THR A 25 3.58 -24.98 17.74
C THR A 25 4.73 -25.48 16.84
N ASP A 26 5.44 -26.52 17.28
CA ASP A 26 6.54 -27.10 16.49
C ASP A 26 6.07 -27.64 15.13
N GLU A 27 4.86 -28.19 15.07
CA GLU A 27 4.22 -28.66 13.83
C GLU A 27 3.99 -27.50 12.86
N ALA A 28 3.42 -26.40 13.35
CA ALA A 28 3.15 -25.22 12.55
C ALA A 28 4.44 -24.56 12.05
N GLN A 29 5.48 -24.54 12.90
CA GLN A 29 6.80 -24.05 12.52
C GLN A 29 7.44 -24.88 11.40
N LYS A 30 7.42 -26.22 11.50
CA LYS A 30 7.93 -27.10 10.43
C LYS A 30 7.16 -26.95 9.12
N LEU A 31 5.84 -26.79 9.19
CA LEU A 31 5.01 -26.60 8.00
C LEU A 31 5.39 -25.32 7.26
N VAL A 32 5.48 -24.19 7.97
CA VAL A 32 5.79 -22.91 7.31
C VAL A 32 7.22 -22.88 6.76
N GLU A 33 8.19 -23.50 7.44
CA GLU A 33 9.55 -23.65 6.93
C GLU A 33 9.57 -24.43 5.61
N SER A 34 8.79 -25.52 5.53
CA SER A 34 8.63 -26.31 4.31
C SER A 34 7.95 -25.52 3.19
N GLN A 35 6.85 -24.82 3.49
CA GLN A 35 6.11 -24.00 2.52
C GLN A 35 6.97 -22.86 1.95
N LYS A 36 7.68 -22.11 2.81
CA LYS A 36 8.58 -21.04 2.38
C LYS A 36 9.69 -21.55 1.45
N LYS A 37 10.21 -22.75 1.72
CA LYS A 37 11.19 -23.40 0.83
C LYS A 37 10.60 -23.70 -0.55
N GLN A 38 9.36 -24.20 -0.61
CA GLN A 38 8.67 -24.47 -1.88
C GLN A 38 8.38 -23.18 -2.65
N TRP A 39 7.89 -22.14 -1.97
CA TRP A 39 7.65 -20.83 -2.58
C TRP A 39 8.92 -20.22 -3.15
N LYS A 40 10.02 -20.30 -2.40
CA LYS A 40 11.33 -19.85 -2.88
C LYS A 40 11.79 -20.65 -4.11
N ALA A 41 11.67 -21.98 -4.09
CA ALA A 41 12.05 -22.81 -5.22
C ALA A 41 11.24 -22.48 -6.49
N HIS A 42 9.93 -22.24 -6.36
CA HIS A 42 9.09 -21.78 -7.47
C HIS A 42 9.60 -20.46 -8.04
N ALA A 43 9.75 -19.44 -7.18
CA ALA A 43 10.18 -18.11 -7.60
C ALA A 43 11.61 -18.11 -8.20
N ASP A 44 12.50 -18.95 -7.69
CA ASP A 44 13.85 -19.13 -8.22
C ASP A 44 13.79 -19.77 -9.62
N SER A 45 12.94 -20.80 -9.83
CA SER A 45 12.78 -21.42 -11.16
C SER A 45 12.18 -20.47 -12.20
N ALA A 46 11.21 -19.64 -11.81
CA ALA A 46 10.67 -18.60 -12.68
C ALA A 46 11.73 -17.56 -13.04
N TRP A 47 12.57 -17.18 -12.06
CA TRP A 47 13.64 -16.22 -12.27
C TRP A 47 14.75 -16.74 -13.20
N GLU A 48 15.10 -18.03 -13.12
CA GLU A 48 16.08 -18.65 -14.03
C GLU A 48 15.65 -18.53 -15.50
N VAL A 49 14.35 -18.56 -15.79
CA VAL A 49 13.80 -18.36 -17.14
C VAL A 49 13.73 -16.88 -17.50
N ALA A 50 13.35 -16.02 -16.55
CA ALA A 50 13.18 -14.59 -16.79
C ALA A 50 14.51 -13.84 -16.96
N PHE A 51 15.55 -14.20 -16.20
CA PHE A 51 16.79 -13.44 -16.10
C PHE A 51 17.56 -13.31 -17.42
N PRO A 52 17.70 -14.35 -18.26
CA PRO A 52 18.33 -14.20 -19.59
C PRO A 52 17.65 -13.13 -20.45
N ILE A 53 16.31 -13.01 -20.39
CA ILE A 53 15.56 -11.99 -21.13
C ILE A 53 15.90 -10.59 -20.61
N VAL A 54 15.95 -10.43 -19.28
CA VAL A 54 16.35 -9.17 -18.63
C VAL A 54 17.77 -8.75 -19.06
N VAL A 55 18.70 -9.71 -19.17
CA VAL A 55 20.07 -9.44 -19.63
C VAL A 55 20.09 -8.97 -21.09
N GLU A 56 19.32 -9.60 -21.97
CA GLU A 56 19.25 -9.18 -23.37
C GLU A 56 18.63 -7.78 -23.54
N GLU A 57 17.57 -7.47 -22.80
CA GLU A 57 16.99 -6.11 -22.82
C GLU A 57 17.93 -5.06 -22.22
N ALA A 58 18.71 -5.42 -21.21
CA ALA A 58 19.75 -4.54 -20.66
C ALA A 58 20.80 -4.17 -21.71
N LYS A 59 21.25 -5.14 -22.52
CA LYS A 59 22.13 -4.88 -23.67
C LYS A 59 21.47 -4.00 -24.74
N ALA A 60 20.15 -4.09 -24.88
CA ALA A 60 19.35 -3.28 -25.81
C ALA A 60 18.96 -1.89 -25.27
N GLY A 61 19.48 -1.48 -24.10
CA GLY A 61 19.29 -0.13 -23.56
C GLY A 61 18.17 0.02 -22.53
N ARG A 62 17.69 -1.09 -21.93
CA ARG A 62 16.84 -1.12 -20.73
C ARG A 62 17.62 -1.65 -19.52
N PRO A 63 18.45 -0.84 -18.84
CA PRO A 63 19.38 -1.31 -17.82
C PRO A 63 18.69 -2.08 -16.68
N TYR A 64 19.34 -3.11 -16.16
CA TYR A 64 18.97 -3.76 -14.91
C TYR A 64 19.93 -3.30 -13.80
N VAL A 65 19.40 -2.60 -12.79
CA VAL A 65 20.19 -1.90 -11.77
C VAL A 65 19.73 -2.34 -10.37
N PRO A 66 20.00 -3.59 -9.96
CA PRO A 66 19.51 -4.14 -8.69
C PRO A 66 20.17 -3.51 -7.45
N TRP A 67 21.24 -2.73 -7.63
CA TRP A 67 22.01 -2.08 -6.58
C TRP A 67 21.67 -0.60 -6.36
N ALA A 68 20.72 -0.04 -7.12
CA ALA A 68 20.39 1.38 -7.08
C ALA A 68 20.10 1.83 -5.64
N GLY A 69 20.75 2.89 -5.19
CA GLY A 69 20.54 3.48 -3.86
C GLY A 69 20.36 4.99 -3.88
N MET A 70 20.54 5.61 -5.05
CA MET A 70 20.35 7.04 -5.28
C MET A 70 19.28 7.27 -6.36
N PRO A 71 18.46 8.33 -6.27
CA PRO A 71 17.42 8.64 -7.26
C PRO A 71 17.88 8.63 -8.73
N TYR A 72 19.12 9.04 -9.00
CA TYR A 72 19.68 9.11 -10.35
C TYR A 72 20.32 7.81 -10.85
N ASP A 73 20.42 6.77 -10.02
CA ASP A 73 20.93 5.45 -10.45
C ASP A 73 19.99 4.78 -11.46
N LEU A 74 18.69 5.10 -11.39
CA LEU A 74 17.67 4.60 -12.30
C LEU A 74 17.28 5.67 -13.34
N ARG A 75 17.28 5.27 -14.60
CA ARG A 75 16.87 6.13 -15.71
C ARG A 75 15.41 6.58 -15.54
N GLN A 76 15.13 7.82 -15.91
CA GLN A 76 13.78 8.38 -15.94
C GLN A 76 13.29 8.51 -17.39
N ALA A 77 11.98 8.31 -17.62
CA ALA A 77 11.34 8.60 -18.90
C ALA A 77 11.22 10.12 -19.13
N ASN A 78 11.04 10.52 -20.39
CA ASN A 78 10.91 11.94 -20.76
C ASN A 78 9.46 12.47 -20.65
N ILE A 79 8.49 11.58 -20.42
CA ILE A 79 7.07 11.89 -20.23
C ILE A 79 6.59 11.14 -18.98
N PRO A 80 5.53 11.61 -18.31
CA PRO A 80 4.96 10.92 -17.17
C PRO A 80 4.64 9.44 -17.47
N ALA A 81 4.68 8.60 -16.45
CA ALA A 81 4.36 7.17 -16.50
C ALA A 81 2.98 6.94 -17.14
N PHE A 82 2.03 7.82 -16.82
CA PHE A 82 0.71 7.95 -17.43
C PHE A 82 0.19 9.38 -17.16
N PRO A 83 -0.83 9.86 -17.89
CA PRO A 83 -1.49 11.14 -17.59
C PRO A 83 -2.03 11.19 -16.16
N GLY A 84 -1.58 12.15 -15.36
CA GLY A 84 -1.94 12.31 -13.96
C GLY A 84 -0.97 11.65 -12.95
N ALA A 85 0.08 10.99 -13.41
CA ALA A 85 1.18 10.58 -12.53
C ALA A 85 1.92 11.82 -12.02
N GLU A 86 2.18 11.92 -10.71
CA GLU A 86 3.02 12.98 -10.14
C GLU A 86 4.01 12.38 -9.12
N GLY A 87 4.82 13.20 -8.47
CA GLY A 87 5.74 12.74 -7.43
C GLY A 87 7.04 12.10 -7.95
N GLY A 88 7.78 11.48 -7.03
CA GLY A 88 9.10 10.92 -7.30
C GLY A 88 9.12 9.76 -8.29
N GLY A 89 8.02 9.00 -8.41
CA GLY A 89 7.85 7.89 -9.36
C GLY A 89 7.21 8.31 -10.68
N MET A 90 6.95 9.60 -10.89
CA MET A 90 6.21 10.12 -12.06
C MET A 90 6.81 9.71 -13.40
N PHE A 91 8.13 9.51 -13.50
CA PHE A 91 8.81 9.20 -14.75
C PHE A 91 9.25 7.73 -14.87
N THR A 92 8.65 6.83 -14.08
CA THR A 92 8.85 5.39 -14.21
C THR A 92 8.48 4.91 -15.63
N PHE A 93 9.31 4.05 -16.23
CA PHE A 93 9.03 3.48 -17.57
C PHE A 93 7.91 2.46 -17.56
N GLY A 94 7.83 1.66 -16.49
CA GLY A 94 6.99 0.46 -16.45
C GLY A 94 7.26 -0.45 -17.66
N GLY A 95 6.20 -1.02 -18.21
CA GLY A 95 6.25 -1.93 -19.36
C GLY A 95 6.32 -1.28 -20.75
N ARG A 96 6.45 0.05 -20.86
CA ARG A 96 6.35 0.78 -22.14
C ARG A 96 7.25 0.19 -23.23
N GLY A 97 6.66 -0.08 -24.41
CA GLY A 97 7.36 -0.66 -25.56
C GLY A 97 7.82 -2.10 -25.37
N GLY A 98 7.28 -2.79 -24.36
CA GLY A 98 7.51 -4.19 -24.08
C GLY A 98 6.42 -5.09 -24.66
N LYS A 99 6.34 -6.33 -24.16
CA LYS A 99 5.25 -7.25 -24.52
C LYS A 99 3.95 -6.83 -23.85
N VAL A 100 2.81 -7.13 -24.48
CA VAL A 100 1.52 -7.07 -23.80
C VAL A 100 1.13 -8.50 -23.41
N LEU A 101 0.74 -8.69 -22.15
CA LEU A 101 0.34 -9.99 -21.60
C LEU A 101 -1.05 -9.88 -21.01
N THR A 102 -2.02 -10.54 -21.64
CA THR A 102 -3.41 -10.55 -21.20
C THR A 102 -3.65 -11.67 -20.21
N VAL A 103 -4.15 -11.32 -19.01
CA VAL A 103 -4.66 -12.29 -18.03
C VAL A 103 -6.05 -12.73 -18.48
N THR A 104 -6.21 -14.03 -18.73
CA THR A 104 -7.39 -14.65 -19.32
C THR A 104 -8.08 -15.66 -18.41
N ASN A 105 -7.50 -15.95 -17.23
CA ASN A 105 -8.11 -16.82 -16.23
C ASN A 105 -7.79 -16.38 -14.80
N LEU A 106 -8.59 -16.87 -13.85
CA LEU A 106 -8.46 -16.58 -12.41
C LEU A 106 -7.61 -17.62 -11.66
N ASN A 107 -6.92 -18.51 -12.39
CA ASN A 107 -6.07 -19.52 -11.74
C ASN A 107 -4.88 -18.83 -11.06
N ASP A 108 -4.37 -19.46 -10.00
CA ASP A 108 -3.16 -18.99 -9.30
C ASP A 108 -1.90 -19.07 -10.17
N ASP A 109 -1.84 -20.04 -11.10
CA ASP A 109 -0.66 -20.31 -11.92
C ASP A 109 -1.05 -20.93 -13.28
N GLY A 110 -0.08 -21.01 -14.18
CA GLY A 110 -0.19 -21.50 -15.55
C GLY A 110 -0.36 -20.37 -16.58
N PRO A 111 -0.14 -20.64 -17.88
CA PRO A 111 -0.32 -19.65 -18.94
C PRO A 111 -1.66 -18.90 -18.87
N GLY A 112 -1.63 -17.59 -19.09
CA GLY A 112 -2.80 -16.71 -19.00
C GLY A 112 -3.24 -16.34 -17.57
N SER A 113 -2.57 -16.87 -16.53
CA SER A 113 -2.78 -16.41 -15.15
C SER A 113 -2.02 -15.11 -14.85
N PHE A 114 -2.43 -14.41 -13.80
CA PHE A 114 -1.73 -13.22 -13.31
C PHE A 114 -0.29 -13.53 -12.86
N ARG A 115 -0.09 -14.64 -12.13
CA ARG A 115 1.26 -15.08 -11.71
C ARG A 115 2.17 -15.29 -12.90
N TRP A 116 1.72 -16.05 -13.89
CA TRP A 116 2.51 -16.34 -15.08
C TRP A 116 2.95 -15.04 -15.76
N ALA A 117 2.05 -14.07 -15.91
CA ALA A 117 2.38 -12.77 -16.51
C ALA A 117 3.39 -11.95 -15.67
N CYS A 118 3.24 -11.94 -14.35
CA CYS A 118 4.18 -11.26 -13.44
C CYS A 118 5.57 -11.91 -13.43
N GLU A 119 5.64 -13.23 -13.56
CA GLU A 119 6.87 -14.02 -13.51
C GLU A 119 7.61 -14.08 -14.86
N GLN A 120 7.05 -13.51 -15.94
CA GLN A 120 7.77 -13.36 -17.20
C GLN A 120 8.94 -12.38 -17.11
N GLY A 121 10.00 -12.66 -17.87
CA GLY A 121 11.13 -11.75 -18.07
C GLY A 121 10.85 -10.69 -19.14
N GLY A 122 11.60 -9.59 -19.07
CA GLY A 122 11.53 -8.47 -20.00
C GLY A 122 10.42 -7.47 -19.72
N ALA A 123 10.46 -6.36 -20.45
CA ALA A 123 9.50 -5.28 -20.35
C ALA A 123 8.10 -5.78 -20.74
N ARG A 124 7.09 -5.51 -19.89
CA ARG A 124 5.74 -6.03 -20.11
C ARG A 124 4.62 -5.16 -19.52
N ILE A 125 3.53 -5.05 -20.26
CA ILE A 125 2.26 -4.47 -19.80
C ILE A 125 1.29 -5.62 -19.58
N ILE A 126 0.79 -5.76 -18.36
CA ILE A 126 -0.21 -6.74 -17.96
C ILE A 126 -1.58 -6.08 -18.00
N VAL A 127 -2.46 -6.63 -18.82
CA VAL A 127 -3.87 -6.25 -18.93
C VAL A 127 -4.76 -7.42 -18.55
N PHE A 128 -6.04 -7.17 -18.28
CA PHE A 128 -6.98 -8.16 -17.79
C PHE A 128 -8.16 -8.26 -18.74
N ASN A 129 -8.41 -9.46 -19.23
CA ASN A 129 -9.69 -9.84 -19.84
C ASN A 129 -10.38 -10.85 -18.94
N VAL A 130 -10.38 -10.58 -17.63
CA VAL A 130 -11.08 -11.31 -16.57
C VAL A 130 -11.56 -10.37 -15.47
N SER A 131 -12.69 -10.71 -14.84
CA SER A 131 -13.18 -10.10 -13.61
C SER A 131 -13.31 -11.17 -12.53
N GLY A 132 -12.87 -10.87 -11.32
CA GLY A 132 -12.95 -11.81 -10.20
C GLY A 132 -11.78 -11.79 -9.22
N ILE A 133 -11.82 -12.74 -8.30
CA ILE A 133 -10.77 -12.96 -7.30
C ILE A 133 -9.75 -13.95 -7.85
N ILE A 134 -8.49 -13.53 -7.94
CA ILE A 134 -7.34 -14.38 -8.20
C ILE A 134 -6.75 -14.77 -6.84
N ARG A 135 -6.99 -16.03 -6.44
CA ARG A 135 -6.61 -16.51 -5.11
C ARG A 135 -5.27 -17.21 -5.15
N LEU A 136 -4.24 -16.50 -4.70
CA LEU A 136 -2.87 -16.96 -4.68
C LEU A 136 -2.69 -18.09 -3.66
N LYS A 137 -1.86 -19.09 -4.00
CA LYS A 137 -1.47 -20.19 -3.09
C LYS A 137 -0.05 -20.01 -2.52
N SER A 138 0.72 -19.12 -3.11
CA SER A 138 2.05 -18.69 -2.66
C SER A 138 2.20 -17.19 -2.96
N PRO A 139 3.12 -16.47 -2.31
CA PRO A 139 3.43 -15.10 -2.70
C PRO A 139 3.91 -15.03 -4.15
N ILE A 140 3.62 -13.92 -4.84
CA ILE A 140 4.27 -13.58 -6.11
C ILE A 140 5.44 -12.64 -5.80
N TYR A 141 6.63 -12.96 -6.27
CA TYR A 141 7.81 -12.11 -6.18
C TYR A 141 8.16 -11.56 -7.56
N VAL A 142 7.82 -10.29 -7.81
CA VAL A 142 8.13 -9.62 -9.08
C VAL A 142 9.60 -9.21 -9.09
N ARG A 143 10.42 -10.06 -9.71
CA ARG A 143 11.89 -9.87 -9.80
C ARG A 143 12.33 -9.20 -11.10
N ALA A 144 11.63 -9.46 -12.21
CA ALA A 144 11.93 -8.86 -13.51
C ALA A 144 11.39 -7.41 -13.59
N PRO A 145 12.26 -6.41 -13.87
CA PRO A 145 11.89 -4.99 -13.93
C PRO A 145 11.01 -4.66 -15.14
N TYR A 146 10.66 -3.38 -15.30
CA TYR A 146 9.92 -2.83 -16.44
C TYR A 146 8.54 -3.45 -16.62
N ILE A 147 7.68 -3.27 -15.63
CA ILE A 147 6.34 -3.86 -15.61
C ILE A 147 5.27 -2.80 -15.34
N THR A 148 4.21 -2.83 -16.14
CA THR A 148 2.96 -2.10 -15.89
C THR A 148 1.85 -3.11 -15.61
N ILE A 149 1.08 -2.93 -14.54
CA ILE A 149 -0.09 -3.74 -14.22
C ILE A 149 -1.32 -2.83 -14.24
N ALA A 150 -2.19 -3.01 -15.22
CA ALA A 150 -3.30 -2.11 -15.51
C ALA A 150 -4.65 -2.73 -15.13
N GLY A 151 -4.98 -2.72 -13.84
CA GLY A 151 -6.23 -3.29 -13.31
C GLY A 151 -7.50 -2.66 -13.89
N GLN A 152 -7.43 -1.41 -14.37
CA GLN A 152 -8.54 -0.72 -15.00
C GLN A 152 -9.00 -1.33 -16.34
N THR A 153 -8.19 -2.23 -16.92
CA THR A 153 -8.55 -2.98 -18.14
C THR A 153 -9.51 -4.13 -17.86
N ALA A 154 -9.58 -4.59 -16.61
CA ALA A 154 -10.48 -5.66 -16.23
C ALA A 154 -11.95 -5.28 -16.56
N PRO A 155 -12.72 -6.20 -17.16
CA PRO A 155 -14.15 -5.99 -17.36
C PRO A 155 -14.94 -6.08 -16.04
N GLY A 156 -16.24 -5.81 -16.11
CA GLY A 156 -17.17 -6.05 -15.01
C GLY A 156 -16.80 -5.30 -13.73
N ASP A 157 -16.62 -6.05 -12.63
CA ASP A 157 -16.32 -5.50 -11.30
C ASP A 157 -14.82 -5.37 -11.02
N GLY A 158 -13.96 -5.73 -11.98
CA GLY A 158 -12.51 -5.65 -11.89
C GLY A 158 -11.85 -6.89 -11.28
N VAL A 159 -10.64 -6.74 -10.77
CA VAL A 159 -9.85 -7.86 -10.23
C VAL A 159 -9.38 -7.62 -8.81
N CYS A 160 -9.24 -8.71 -8.06
CA CYS A 160 -8.71 -8.71 -6.70
C CYS A 160 -7.72 -9.86 -6.49
N ILE A 161 -6.55 -9.53 -5.98
CA ILE A 161 -5.54 -10.48 -5.52
C ILE A 161 -5.85 -10.83 -4.06
N ALA A 162 -5.90 -12.13 -3.76
CA ALA A 162 -6.27 -12.64 -2.43
C ALA A 162 -5.44 -13.85 -2.02
N GLY A 163 -5.49 -14.21 -0.73
CA GLY A 163 -4.89 -15.43 -0.19
C GLY A 163 -3.42 -15.28 0.21
N GLU A 164 -2.58 -14.68 -0.65
CA GLU A 164 -1.17 -14.41 -0.37
C GLU A 164 -0.74 -13.02 -0.84
N SER A 165 0.47 -12.63 -0.43
CA SER A 165 1.07 -11.32 -0.70
C SER A 165 1.55 -11.16 -2.13
N PHE A 166 1.42 -9.95 -2.66
CA PHE A 166 2.09 -9.54 -3.90
C PHE A 166 3.33 -8.70 -3.54
N GLN A 167 4.51 -9.17 -3.92
CA GLN A 167 5.80 -8.57 -3.54
C GLN A 167 6.54 -8.03 -4.76
N VAL A 168 6.91 -6.75 -4.70
CA VAL A 168 7.74 -6.07 -5.70
C VAL A 168 9.18 -6.08 -5.23
N ASP A 169 10.03 -6.83 -5.93
CA ASP A 169 11.44 -7.06 -5.57
C ASP A 169 12.37 -6.54 -6.69
N THR A 170 11.98 -5.46 -7.35
CA THR A 170 12.67 -4.94 -8.54
C THR A 170 12.48 -3.44 -8.72
N HIS A 171 12.91 -2.90 -9.86
CA HIS A 171 12.69 -1.51 -10.26
C HIS A 171 11.80 -1.36 -11.51
N ASP A 172 11.34 -0.14 -11.77
CA ASP A 172 10.49 0.25 -12.90
C ASP A 172 9.12 -0.46 -12.91
N VAL A 173 8.33 -0.19 -11.88
CA VAL A 173 7.04 -0.84 -11.64
C VAL A 173 5.92 0.18 -11.59
N ILE A 174 4.90 -0.02 -12.43
CA ILE A 174 3.64 0.72 -12.40
C ILE A 174 2.51 -0.25 -12.03
N VAL A 175 1.71 0.08 -11.02
CA VAL A 175 0.51 -0.68 -10.65
C VAL A 175 -0.66 0.28 -10.52
N ARG A 176 -1.74 0.03 -11.27
CA ARG A 176 -2.94 0.87 -11.25
C ARG A 176 -4.22 0.08 -11.06
N HIS A 177 -5.17 0.62 -10.31
CA HIS A 177 -6.54 0.09 -10.21
C HIS A 177 -6.63 -1.38 -9.77
N MET A 178 -5.64 -1.85 -8.99
CA MET A 178 -5.61 -3.21 -8.46
C MET A 178 -6.12 -3.26 -7.02
N ARG A 179 -6.74 -4.38 -6.65
CA ARG A 179 -7.11 -4.67 -5.26
C ARG A 179 -6.21 -5.77 -4.69
N PHE A 180 -5.56 -5.49 -3.57
CA PHE A 180 -4.72 -6.43 -2.83
C PHE A 180 -5.34 -6.67 -1.47
N ARG A 181 -6.05 -7.79 -1.35
CA ARG A 181 -6.80 -8.16 -0.15
C ARG A 181 -6.39 -9.54 0.29
N ARG A 182 -5.25 -9.63 1.00
CA ARG A 182 -4.67 -10.92 1.39
C ARG A 182 -5.66 -11.75 2.21
N GLY A 183 -6.23 -11.15 3.27
CA GLY A 183 -7.35 -11.71 4.03
C GLY A 183 -7.09 -13.01 4.79
N GLU A 184 -5.85 -13.52 4.76
CA GLU A 184 -5.43 -14.70 5.52
C GLU A 184 -5.05 -14.32 6.95
N THR A 185 -5.47 -15.13 7.92
CA THR A 185 -5.35 -14.87 9.36
C THR A 185 -4.44 -15.88 10.08
N LEU A 186 -3.89 -16.86 9.35
CA LEU A 186 -2.94 -17.84 9.88
C LEU A 186 -1.74 -17.17 10.56
N VAL A 187 -1.48 -17.55 11.81
CA VAL A 187 -0.37 -17.04 12.62
C VAL A 187 1.01 -17.37 12.04
N THR A 188 1.10 -18.46 11.27
CA THR A 188 2.34 -18.95 10.68
C THR A 188 2.84 -18.06 9.54
N ASN A 189 1.94 -17.38 8.84
CA ASN A 189 2.27 -16.50 7.74
C ASN A 189 1.65 -15.13 7.97
N ARG A 190 2.43 -14.23 8.54
CA ARG A 190 2.08 -12.83 8.77
C ARG A 190 2.87 -11.99 7.80
N GLU A 191 2.19 -11.45 6.81
CA GLU A 191 2.79 -10.68 5.74
C GLU A 191 1.87 -9.54 5.34
N ASP A 192 2.44 -8.64 4.54
CA ASP A 192 1.74 -7.52 3.96
C ASP A 192 0.70 -7.98 2.93
N SER A 193 -0.29 -7.13 2.61
CA SER A 193 -1.11 -7.41 1.42
C SER A 193 -0.36 -7.04 0.12
N PHE A 194 0.31 -5.88 0.10
CA PHE A 194 1.11 -5.40 -1.01
C PHE A 194 2.44 -4.79 -0.54
N GLY A 195 3.58 -5.37 -0.91
CA GLY A 195 4.86 -4.89 -0.41
C GLY A 195 6.06 -5.43 -1.18
N GLY A 196 7.11 -5.82 -0.46
CA GLY A 196 8.32 -6.45 -1.01
C GLY A 196 9.60 -5.70 -0.66
N ASN A 197 10.63 -5.92 -1.48
CA ASN A 197 11.96 -5.30 -1.41
C ASN A 197 12.21 -4.45 -2.67
N PRO A 198 11.43 -3.39 -2.91
CA PRO A 198 11.50 -2.62 -4.14
C PRO A 198 12.81 -1.84 -4.23
N VAL A 199 13.41 -1.83 -5.42
CA VAL A 199 14.67 -1.13 -5.71
C VAL A 199 14.41 0.35 -6.01
N GLY A 200 13.50 0.65 -6.94
CA GLY A 200 13.11 2.04 -7.22
C GLY A 200 12.33 2.23 -8.51
N ASN A 201 11.98 3.47 -8.85
CA ASN A 201 11.04 3.81 -9.93
C ASN A 201 9.71 3.06 -9.73
N ILE A 202 9.01 3.41 -8.65
CA ILE A 202 7.78 2.77 -8.22
C ILE A 202 6.62 3.77 -8.35
N MET A 203 5.60 3.40 -9.12
CA MET A 203 4.39 4.20 -9.31
C MET A 203 3.15 3.37 -8.99
N ILE A 204 2.51 3.67 -7.86
CA ILE A 204 1.27 3.03 -7.41
C ILE A 204 0.17 4.08 -7.43
N ASP A 205 -0.91 3.82 -8.17
CA ASP A 205 -2.03 4.75 -8.32
C ASP A 205 -3.37 4.03 -8.28
N HIS A 206 -4.34 4.56 -7.54
CA HIS A 206 -5.69 3.97 -7.48
C HIS A 206 -5.71 2.49 -7.04
N CYS A 207 -4.85 2.07 -6.10
CA CYS A 207 -4.93 0.70 -5.57
C CYS A 207 -5.74 0.66 -4.27
N SER A 208 -6.34 -0.50 -3.98
CA SER A 208 -7.00 -0.78 -2.69
C SER A 208 -6.22 -1.89 -1.99
N CYS A 209 -5.60 -1.58 -0.85
CA CYS A 209 -4.75 -2.50 -0.12
C CYS A 209 -5.31 -2.69 1.28
N GLU A 210 -5.89 -3.88 1.51
CA GLU A 210 -6.55 -4.19 2.76
C GLU A 210 -6.15 -5.57 3.28
N TRP A 211 -6.49 -5.80 4.55
CA TRP A 211 -6.45 -7.10 5.19
C TRP A 211 -5.06 -7.76 5.19
N GLY A 212 -4.00 -6.95 5.29
CA GLY A 212 -2.66 -7.40 5.66
C GLY A 212 -2.63 -7.89 7.11
N LEU A 213 -1.70 -8.80 7.42
CA LEU A 213 -1.52 -9.36 8.78
C LEU A 213 -0.21 -8.87 9.43
N ASP A 214 0.60 -8.14 8.66
CA ASP A 214 1.66 -7.26 9.13
C ASP A 214 1.30 -5.80 8.75
N GLU A 215 1.71 -5.28 7.60
CA GLU A 215 1.18 -4.01 7.07
C GLU A 215 0.18 -4.23 5.90
N ASN A 216 -0.59 -3.23 5.48
CA ASN A 216 -1.26 -3.33 4.18
C ASN A 216 -0.27 -3.01 3.05
N ILE A 217 0.57 -1.99 3.22
CA ILE A 217 1.48 -1.49 2.17
C ILE A 217 2.89 -1.26 2.69
N SER A 218 3.93 -1.81 2.06
CA SER A 218 5.33 -1.47 2.40
C SER A 218 6.27 -1.26 1.22
N PHE A 219 6.83 -0.04 1.11
CA PHE A 219 7.75 0.38 0.05
C PHE A 219 8.76 1.39 0.62
N TYR A 220 9.97 0.93 1.00
CA TYR A 220 10.96 1.83 1.60
C TYR A 220 12.44 1.43 1.47
N ARG A 221 12.73 0.13 1.32
CA ARG A 221 14.10 -0.38 1.19
C ARG A 221 14.13 -1.72 0.48
N HIS A 222 15.30 -2.04 -0.05
CA HIS A 222 15.66 -3.39 -0.48
C HIS A 222 16.95 -3.85 0.22
N MET A 223 17.19 -5.17 0.17
CA MET A 223 18.41 -5.80 0.67
C MET A 223 19.23 -6.24 -0.55
N PHE A 224 20.41 -5.65 -0.73
CA PHE A 224 21.26 -5.92 -1.87
C PHE A 224 22.40 -6.87 -1.48
N ASP A 225 22.58 -7.96 -2.22
CA ASP A 225 23.70 -8.89 -2.05
C ASP A 225 24.83 -8.53 -3.03
N MET A 226 26.00 -8.20 -2.49
CA MET A 226 27.22 -7.96 -3.28
C MET A 226 27.85 -9.26 -3.79
N HIS A 227 27.39 -10.42 -3.30
CA HIS A 227 27.96 -11.74 -3.54
C HIS A 227 29.45 -11.86 -3.18
N ASP A 228 29.91 -11.06 -2.23
CA ASP A 228 31.29 -11.03 -1.73
C ASP A 228 31.47 -11.80 -0.40
N GLY A 229 30.43 -12.52 0.03
CA GLY A 229 30.38 -13.27 1.28
C GLY A 229 30.06 -12.43 2.52
N LYS A 230 29.76 -11.13 2.38
CA LYS A 230 29.32 -10.27 3.50
C LYS A 230 27.79 -10.25 3.64
N PRO A 231 27.26 -9.79 4.79
CA PRO A 231 25.82 -9.57 4.94
C PRO A 231 25.28 -8.58 3.90
N MET A 232 24.05 -8.83 3.43
CA MET A 232 23.37 -7.95 2.48
C MET A 232 23.30 -6.50 2.97
N GLU A 233 23.50 -5.56 2.06
CA GLU A 233 23.41 -4.14 2.32
C GLU A 233 21.96 -3.68 2.31
N LYS A 234 21.55 -2.94 3.33
CA LYS A 234 20.25 -2.27 3.35
C LYS A 234 20.34 -0.97 2.55
N LYS A 235 19.62 -0.89 1.43
CA LYS A 235 19.59 0.29 0.55
C LYS A 235 18.18 0.88 0.48
N PRO A 236 18.02 2.20 0.31
CA PRO A 236 16.69 2.80 0.16
C PRO A 236 16.02 2.32 -1.13
N THR A 237 14.69 2.32 -1.14
CA THR A 237 13.96 2.38 -2.40
C THR A 237 14.03 3.82 -2.91
N VAL A 238 14.24 4.03 -4.20
CA VAL A 238 14.37 5.38 -4.78
C VAL A 238 13.26 5.68 -5.77
N ASN A 239 12.85 6.95 -5.91
CA ASN A 239 11.82 7.38 -6.87
C ASN A 239 10.48 6.67 -6.65
N VAL A 240 9.82 6.95 -5.54
CA VAL A 240 8.58 6.27 -5.13
C VAL A 240 7.41 7.23 -5.17
N THR A 241 6.31 6.82 -5.78
CA THR A 241 5.03 7.47 -5.59
C THR A 241 3.92 6.48 -5.30
N ILE A 242 3.15 6.77 -4.25
CA ILE A 242 1.85 6.16 -3.99
C ILE A 242 0.83 7.29 -3.98
N GLN A 243 -0.11 7.26 -4.92
CA GLN A 243 -1.15 8.27 -5.03
C GLN A 243 -2.55 7.66 -5.16
N ASN A 244 -3.58 8.39 -4.74
CA ASN A 244 -4.98 7.99 -4.87
C ASN A 244 -5.26 6.55 -4.37
N THR A 245 -4.54 6.05 -3.36
CA THR A 245 -4.55 4.64 -2.96
C THR A 245 -5.14 4.49 -1.55
N ILE A 246 -5.82 3.38 -1.29
CA ILE A 246 -6.35 3.02 0.04
C ILE A 246 -5.39 2.04 0.73
N SER A 247 -5.07 2.32 1.99
CA SER A 247 -4.52 1.38 2.96
C SER A 247 -5.45 1.31 4.16
N ALA A 248 -6.23 0.22 4.28
CA ALA A 248 -7.26 0.17 5.31
C ALA A 248 -7.49 -1.23 5.90
N LYS A 249 -8.11 -1.27 7.08
CA LYS A 249 -8.61 -2.52 7.69
C LYS A 249 -7.53 -3.60 7.84
N ALA A 250 -6.30 -3.24 8.19
CA ALA A 250 -5.29 -4.25 8.54
C ALA A 250 -5.81 -5.15 9.67
N LEU A 251 -5.44 -6.43 9.67
CA LEU A 251 -6.06 -7.44 10.53
C LEU A 251 -5.42 -7.49 11.92
N ASP A 252 -6.23 -7.23 12.95
CA ASP A 252 -5.78 -7.22 14.35
C ASP A 252 -5.81 -8.62 15.00
N THR A 253 -5.79 -9.68 14.20
CA THR A 253 -5.77 -11.07 14.69
C THR A 253 -4.61 -11.29 15.67
N TRP A 254 -3.45 -10.66 15.40
CA TRP A 254 -2.20 -10.85 16.14
C TRP A 254 -1.53 -9.52 16.58
N ASN A 255 -2.32 -8.48 16.87
CA ASN A 255 -1.88 -7.15 17.37
C ASN A 255 -0.99 -6.32 16.42
N HIS A 256 -1.03 -6.61 15.11
CA HIS A 256 -0.21 -5.94 14.11
C HIS A 256 -1.10 -5.49 12.94
N ALA A 257 -2.20 -4.80 13.24
CA ALA A 257 -3.07 -4.18 12.24
C ALA A 257 -2.50 -2.83 11.81
N PHE A 258 -1.43 -2.80 11.01
CA PHE A 258 -0.75 -1.57 10.62
C PHE A 258 -1.00 -1.16 9.17
N GLY A 259 -1.06 0.15 8.93
CA GLY A 259 -1.38 0.69 7.62
C GLY A 259 -0.24 0.51 6.63
N SER A 260 0.96 0.98 6.97
CA SER A 260 2.10 0.91 6.05
C SER A 260 3.46 1.19 6.68
N THR A 261 4.52 0.63 6.08
CA THR A 261 5.90 1.05 6.27
C THR A 261 6.48 1.57 4.95
N ILE A 262 6.54 2.90 4.79
CA ILE A 262 6.89 3.56 3.52
C ILE A 262 8.01 4.59 3.69
N GLY A 263 8.73 4.89 2.61
CA GLY A 263 9.83 5.86 2.62
C GLY A 263 10.84 5.57 1.52
N GLY A 264 12.08 5.99 1.72
CA GLY A 264 13.15 5.90 0.71
C GLY A 264 13.67 7.29 0.33
N GLU A 265 14.27 7.42 -0.84
CA GLU A 265 14.77 8.70 -1.37
C GLU A 265 13.95 9.15 -2.59
N ASN A 266 13.72 10.47 -2.72
CA ASN A 266 12.80 11.05 -3.71
C ASN A 266 11.41 10.39 -3.69
N THR A 267 10.70 10.54 -2.57
CA THR A 267 9.44 9.83 -2.33
C THR A 267 8.24 10.76 -2.20
N THR A 268 7.06 10.30 -2.61
CA THR A 268 5.80 11.06 -2.56
C THR A 268 4.63 10.16 -2.22
N PHE A 269 3.87 10.55 -1.21
CA PHE A 269 2.68 9.85 -0.76
C PHE A 269 1.56 10.87 -0.67
N MET A 270 0.62 10.84 -1.61
CA MET A 270 -0.38 11.90 -1.73
C MET A 270 -1.78 11.43 -2.12
N ARG A 271 -2.80 12.14 -1.63
CA ARG A 271 -4.20 11.84 -1.95
C ARG A 271 -4.59 10.39 -1.64
N ASN A 272 -3.95 9.79 -0.63
CA ASN A 272 -4.24 8.44 -0.18
C ASN A 272 -5.15 8.45 1.05
N LEU A 273 -5.75 7.30 1.33
CA LEU A 273 -6.53 7.04 2.54
C LEU A 273 -5.82 6.01 3.41
N TRP A 274 -5.54 6.36 4.66
CA TRP A 274 -5.27 5.40 5.73
C TRP A 274 -6.49 5.33 6.66
N ALA A 275 -7.16 4.19 6.73
CA ALA A 275 -8.39 4.07 7.52
C ALA A 275 -8.42 2.79 8.35
N ASP A 276 -8.81 2.91 9.63
CA ASP A 276 -9.08 1.75 10.49
C ASP A 276 -7.88 0.80 10.61
N ASN A 277 -6.68 1.36 10.68
CA ASN A 277 -5.47 0.63 11.08
C ASN A 277 -5.07 1.11 12.47
N THR A 278 -4.68 0.19 13.34
CA THR A 278 -4.28 0.52 14.72
C THR A 278 -3.07 1.44 14.80
N GLY A 279 -2.25 1.47 13.74
CA GLY A 279 -1.16 2.43 13.62
C GLY A 279 -0.34 2.33 12.35
N ARG A 280 0.80 3.03 12.33
CA ARG A 280 1.68 3.18 11.15
C ARG A 280 0.89 3.70 9.95
N ASN A 281 0.32 4.88 10.12
CA ASN A 281 -0.49 5.58 9.12
C ASN A 281 0.18 6.89 8.66
N PRO A 282 1.41 6.86 8.10
CA PRO A 282 2.31 5.73 7.86
C PRO A 282 3.47 5.60 8.87
N SER A 283 4.17 4.46 8.94
CA SER A 283 5.52 4.42 9.51
C SER A 283 6.56 4.81 8.46
N VAL A 284 7.46 5.73 8.79
CA VAL A 284 8.56 6.15 7.92
C VAL A 284 9.76 5.23 8.11
N GLY A 285 10.05 4.41 7.09
CA GLY A 285 11.00 3.30 7.16
C GLY A 285 12.48 3.65 6.90
N TRP A 286 12.76 4.86 6.41
CA TRP A 286 14.09 5.33 6.01
C TRP A 286 14.32 6.81 6.41
N ALA A 287 15.52 7.33 6.18
CA ALA A 287 15.83 8.76 6.25
C ALA A 287 15.50 9.48 4.94
N GLY A 288 15.94 10.74 4.78
CA GLY A 288 15.77 11.49 3.55
C GLY A 288 14.46 12.27 3.49
N VAL A 289 14.14 12.80 2.30
CA VAL A 289 12.93 13.61 2.09
C VAL A 289 11.71 12.70 1.98
N PHE A 290 10.74 12.92 2.87
CA PHE A 290 9.47 12.20 2.95
C PHE A 290 8.30 13.17 2.72
N ASN A 291 7.66 13.07 1.55
CA ASN A 291 6.54 13.94 1.19
C ASN A 291 5.21 13.25 1.48
N PHE A 292 4.46 13.77 2.46
CA PHE A 292 3.14 13.30 2.86
C PHE A 292 2.13 14.44 2.69
N VAL A 293 1.45 14.46 1.54
CA VAL A 293 0.69 15.63 1.07
C VAL A 293 -0.74 15.27 0.72
N ASN A 294 -1.72 16.01 1.24
CA ASN A 294 -3.14 15.81 0.88
C ASN A 294 -3.72 14.42 1.14
N ASN A 295 -3.25 13.71 2.17
CA ASN A 295 -3.79 12.42 2.56
C ASN A 295 -4.88 12.54 3.62
N VAL A 296 -5.70 11.50 3.75
CA VAL A 296 -6.68 11.35 4.84
C VAL A 296 -6.25 10.20 5.75
N THR A 297 -6.24 10.44 7.06
CA THR A 297 -6.00 9.42 8.08
C THR A 297 -7.18 9.34 9.04
N TYR A 298 -7.75 8.14 9.22
CA TYR A 298 -8.96 7.91 10.00
C TYR A 298 -8.82 6.73 10.98
N ASN A 299 -9.35 6.92 12.20
CA ASN A 299 -9.56 5.88 13.22
C ASN A 299 -8.31 5.04 13.58
N TRP A 300 -7.23 5.72 13.95
CA TRP A 300 -6.05 5.06 14.53
C TRP A 300 -6.23 4.74 16.01
N VAL A 301 -5.37 3.90 16.58
CA VAL A 301 -5.42 3.53 18.00
C VAL A 301 -4.14 3.87 18.75
N HIS A 302 -3.02 3.30 18.33
CA HIS A 302 -1.76 3.36 19.09
C HIS A 302 -0.81 4.46 18.58
N ARG A 303 -0.85 4.73 17.27
CA ARG A 303 0.04 5.68 16.59
C ARG A 303 -0.59 6.14 15.26
N VAL A 304 -0.22 7.34 14.81
CA VAL A 304 -0.63 7.89 13.52
C VAL A 304 0.53 7.69 12.55
N ALA A 305 1.16 8.75 12.05
CA ALA A 305 2.48 8.64 11.45
C ALA A 305 3.54 8.41 12.53
N ASP A 306 4.54 7.57 12.28
CA ASP A 306 5.68 7.38 13.19
C ASP A 306 6.98 6.99 12.47
N GLY A 307 8.07 6.85 13.21
CA GLY A 307 9.35 6.40 12.66
C GLY A 307 10.26 7.55 12.19
N GLY A 308 11.01 7.28 11.13
CA GLY A 308 12.13 8.11 10.69
C GLY A 308 13.32 8.09 11.66
N GLU A 309 14.27 9.00 11.42
CA GLU A 309 15.47 9.19 12.24
C GLU A 309 15.98 10.63 12.17
N TYR A 310 17.08 10.92 12.86
CA TYR A 310 17.77 12.22 12.89
C TYR A 310 18.11 12.84 11.53
N LYS A 311 18.11 12.06 10.43
CA LYS A 311 18.35 12.51 9.05
C LYS A 311 17.08 12.64 8.20
N SER A 312 15.90 12.34 8.76
CA SER A 312 14.65 12.47 8.04
C SER A 312 14.27 13.94 7.84
N MET A 313 13.68 14.24 6.70
CA MET A 313 13.21 15.57 6.28
C MET A 313 11.75 15.43 5.84
N PHE A 314 10.81 15.71 6.74
CA PHE A 314 9.40 15.44 6.53
C PHE A 314 8.67 16.67 6.00
N ASN A 315 7.89 16.50 4.94
CA ASN A 315 6.89 17.46 4.50
C ASN A 315 5.49 16.88 4.78
N PHE A 316 4.81 17.37 5.82
CA PHE A 316 3.41 17.07 6.12
C PHE A 316 2.54 18.26 5.71
N ILE A 317 1.92 18.19 4.54
CA ILE A 317 1.25 19.36 3.93
C ILE A 317 -0.22 19.05 3.65
N ASN A 318 -1.11 19.85 4.21
CA ASN A 318 -2.55 19.83 3.90
C ASN A 318 -3.20 18.43 3.97
N ASN A 319 -2.80 17.61 4.94
CA ASN A 319 -3.45 16.34 5.23
C ASN A 319 -4.65 16.54 6.15
N TYR A 320 -5.61 15.61 6.12
CA TYR A 320 -6.80 15.61 6.95
C TYR A 320 -6.77 14.42 7.92
N TYR A 321 -6.76 14.71 9.23
CA TYR A 321 -6.74 13.70 10.28
C TYR A 321 -8.09 13.68 11.00
N LYS A 322 -8.77 12.53 10.96
CA LYS A 322 -10.08 12.33 11.57
C LYS A 322 -10.02 11.27 12.68
N PRO A 323 -10.03 11.66 13.96
CA PRO A 323 -10.15 10.74 15.08
C PRO A 323 -11.43 9.90 14.98
N GLY A 324 -11.29 8.57 14.96
CA GLY A 324 -12.42 7.65 14.83
C GLY A 324 -12.93 7.11 16.18
N PRO A 325 -13.83 6.11 16.15
CA PRO A 325 -14.40 5.49 17.35
C PRO A 325 -13.39 4.88 18.33
N LEU A 326 -12.28 4.31 17.83
CA LEU A 326 -11.23 3.69 18.66
C LEU A 326 -10.04 4.62 18.94
N THR A 327 -10.06 5.82 18.39
CA THR A 327 -9.01 6.80 18.65
C THR A 327 -9.06 7.28 20.11
N PRO A 328 -7.95 7.20 20.87
CA PRO A 328 -7.90 7.65 22.27
C PRO A 328 -7.90 9.19 22.39
N LYS A 329 -9.08 9.81 22.26
CA LYS A 329 -9.28 11.27 22.18
C LYS A 329 -8.84 12.04 23.43
N ASP A 330 -8.87 11.39 24.59
CA ASP A 330 -8.45 11.97 25.88
C ASP A 330 -6.94 11.87 26.12
N SER A 331 -6.16 11.52 25.10
CA SER A 331 -4.70 11.39 25.18
C SER A 331 -4.01 12.10 24.03
N PRO A 332 -2.69 12.38 24.14
CA PRO A 332 -1.90 12.92 23.02
C PRO A 332 -2.01 12.11 21.73
N VAL A 333 -2.27 10.80 21.80
CA VAL A 333 -2.44 9.97 20.62
C VAL A 333 -3.63 10.45 19.76
N GLY A 334 -4.68 10.98 20.38
CA GLY A 334 -5.91 11.38 19.70
C GLY A 334 -5.80 12.59 18.76
N HIS A 335 -4.74 13.38 18.89
CA HIS A 335 -4.51 14.59 18.08
C HIS A 335 -3.09 14.65 17.50
N ARG A 336 -2.45 13.48 17.34
CA ARG A 336 -1.09 13.37 16.83
C ARG A 336 -1.05 13.38 15.30
N ILE A 337 -0.24 14.23 14.71
CA ILE A 337 0.11 14.22 13.29
C ILE A 337 1.23 13.20 13.05
N THR A 338 2.30 13.29 13.84
CA THR A 338 3.45 12.38 13.75
C THR A 338 4.10 12.11 15.11
N LYS A 339 4.66 10.91 15.26
CA LYS A 339 5.49 10.46 16.39
C LYS A 339 6.93 10.26 15.91
N SER A 340 7.75 11.31 15.94
CA SER A 340 9.14 11.25 15.47
C SER A 340 10.04 10.44 16.40
N GLU A 341 10.96 9.67 15.83
CA GLU A 341 12.00 8.94 16.56
C GLU A 341 13.37 9.58 16.34
N SER A 342 14.15 9.72 17.42
CA SER A 342 15.50 10.30 17.34
C SER A 342 16.46 9.38 16.59
N ARG A 343 16.54 8.14 17.08
CA ARG A 343 17.53 7.12 16.68
C ARG A 343 18.97 7.66 16.67
N SER A 344 19.24 8.64 17.53
CA SER A 344 20.48 9.41 17.54
C SER A 344 21.38 9.10 18.74
N LYS A 345 21.01 8.10 19.55
CA LYS A 345 21.69 7.76 20.81
C LYS A 345 23.16 7.44 20.54
N GLY A 346 24.06 8.20 21.18
CA GLY A 346 25.51 8.03 21.04
C GLY A 346 26.12 8.64 19.78
N LEU A 347 25.32 9.28 18.91
CA LEU A 347 25.82 9.98 17.71
C LEU A 347 26.06 11.47 17.97
N PHE A 348 25.30 12.07 18.88
CA PHE A 348 25.38 13.48 19.25
C PHE A 348 25.40 13.65 20.78
N PRO A 349 25.92 14.78 21.30
CA PRO A 349 25.90 15.07 22.74
C PRO A 349 24.48 15.39 23.27
N PHE A 350 23.50 15.52 22.39
CA PHE A 350 22.08 15.72 22.69
C PHE A 350 21.23 14.79 21.81
N LYS A 351 19.94 14.69 22.10
CA LYS A 351 19.02 13.92 21.27
C LYS A 351 18.67 14.74 20.02
N GLN A 352 18.81 14.15 18.84
CA GLN A 352 18.51 14.77 17.56
C GLN A 352 17.41 13.99 16.87
N PHE A 353 16.42 14.69 16.34
CA PHE A 353 15.34 14.13 15.53
C PHE A 353 15.44 14.64 14.09
N GLY A 354 14.65 14.03 13.21
CA GLY A 354 14.48 14.53 11.85
C GLY A 354 13.78 15.89 11.84
N ARG A 355 14.00 16.64 10.76
CA ARG A 355 13.40 17.96 10.58
C ARG A 355 12.02 17.85 9.94
N ILE A 356 11.08 18.68 10.35
CA ILE A 356 9.65 18.62 9.97
C ILE A 356 9.21 19.99 9.48
N TYR A 357 8.65 20.01 8.26
CA TYR A 357 7.80 21.07 7.76
C TYR A 357 6.34 20.56 7.82
N ALA A 358 5.51 21.17 8.68
CA ALA A 358 4.13 20.76 8.90
C ALA A 358 3.19 21.98 8.81
N VAL A 359 2.41 22.07 7.72
CA VAL A 359 1.58 23.24 7.43
C VAL A 359 0.24 22.82 6.84
N GLY A 360 -0.82 23.52 7.27
CA GLY A 360 -2.17 23.43 6.71
C GLY A 360 -2.87 22.09 6.93
N ASN A 361 -2.32 21.20 7.77
CA ASN A 361 -2.99 19.97 8.15
C ASN A 361 -4.16 20.28 9.09
N ILE A 362 -5.28 19.58 8.88
CA ILE A 362 -6.47 19.65 9.73
C ILE A 362 -6.48 18.45 10.67
N MET A 363 -6.69 18.71 11.96
CA MET A 363 -6.97 17.70 12.98
C MET A 363 -8.40 17.88 13.48
N GLU A 364 -9.33 17.08 12.96
CA GLU A 364 -10.75 17.21 13.24
C GLU A 364 -11.03 17.10 14.75
N GLY A 365 -11.73 18.07 15.31
CA GLY A 365 -12.04 18.15 16.75
C GLY A 365 -10.96 18.83 17.61
N TYR A 366 -9.83 19.25 17.02
CA TYR A 366 -8.72 19.89 17.73
C TYR A 366 -8.33 21.21 17.03
N PRO A 367 -9.09 22.31 17.26
CA PRO A 367 -8.88 23.58 16.57
C PRO A 367 -7.51 24.21 16.87
N GLU A 368 -6.97 23.99 18.06
CA GLU A 368 -5.63 24.46 18.45
C GLU A 368 -4.50 23.79 17.67
N VAL A 369 -4.61 22.48 17.41
CA VAL A 369 -3.66 21.72 16.57
C VAL A 369 -3.84 22.09 15.10
N THR A 370 -5.08 22.31 14.66
CA THR A 370 -5.38 22.72 13.27
C THR A 370 -4.82 24.10 12.97
N LYS A 371 -4.92 25.04 13.93
CA LYS A 371 -4.35 26.38 13.81
C LYS A 371 -2.83 26.38 13.84
N ASP A 372 -2.23 25.56 14.69
CA ASP A 372 -0.78 25.37 14.77
C ASP A 372 -0.46 23.89 15.00
N ASN A 373 0.05 23.23 13.95
CA ASN A 373 0.36 21.80 13.99
C ASN A 373 1.43 21.44 15.04
N TRP A 374 2.26 22.40 15.47
CA TRP A 374 3.24 22.20 16.54
C TRP A 374 2.63 22.27 17.94
N ASN A 375 1.41 22.78 18.08
CA ASN A 375 0.69 22.85 19.34
C ASN A 375 0.05 21.50 19.69
N GLY A 376 0.88 20.48 19.91
CA GLY A 376 0.47 19.13 20.30
C GLY A 376 0.36 18.13 19.14
N GLY A 377 0.34 18.57 17.88
CA GLY A 377 0.29 17.66 16.72
C GLY A 377 1.61 16.93 16.45
N ILE A 378 2.74 17.63 16.60
CA ILE A 378 4.09 17.04 16.46
C ILE A 378 4.54 16.49 17.81
N GLN A 379 4.78 15.19 17.88
CA GLN A 379 5.13 14.49 19.12
C GLN A 379 6.33 13.57 18.89
N THR A 380 6.95 13.13 19.98
CA THR A 380 8.09 12.20 20.01
C THR A 380 7.69 10.84 20.54
N ALA A 381 8.52 9.82 20.31
CA ALA A 381 8.26 8.50 20.85
C ALA A 381 8.29 8.50 22.39
N ASP A 382 7.44 7.69 23.03
CA ASP A 382 7.32 7.66 24.50
C ASP A 382 8.67 7.37 25.20
N LYS A 383 9.50 6.51 24.59
CA LYS A 383 10.87 6.20 25.06
C LYS A 383 11.82 7.40 25.04
N ASP A 384 11.55 8.37 24.18
CA ASP A 384 12.36 9.57 23.98
C ASP A 384 11.89 10.73 24.89
N GLY A 385 10.74 10.60 25.57
CA GLY A 385 10.18 11.63 26.44
C GLY A 385 9.61 12.83 25.67
N ALA A 386 9.16 13.85 26.40
CA ALA A 386 8.69 15.10 25.80
C ALA A 386 9.86 15.91 25.19
N MET A 387 9.58 16.65 24.12
CA MET A 387 10.58 17.54 23.51
C MET A 387 10.90 18.72 24.41
N ASP A 388 12.19 19.04 24.56
CA ASP A 388 12.62 20.33 25.10
C ASP A 388 12.60 21.43 24.02
N ALA A 389 12.83 22.68 24.44
CA ALA A 389 12.79 23.84 23.54
C ALA A 389 13.87 23.80 22.43
N THR A 390 15.03 23.18 22.71
CA THR A 390 16.12 23.02 21.75
C THR A 390 15.77 21.96 20.73
N GLU A 391 15.28 20.80 21.17
CA GLU A 391 14.82 19.71 20.30
C GLU A 391 13.72 20.23 19.35
N LEU A 392 12.74 20.98 19.87
CA LEU A 392 11.68 21.59 19.06
C LEU A 392 12.24 22.56 18.01
N ALA A 393 13.17 23.45 18.39
CA ALA A 393 13.78 24.41 17.48
C ALA A 393 14.63 23.73 16.39
N LEU A 394 15.33 22.63 16.70
CA LEU A 394 16.12 21.87 15.74
C LEU A 394 15.26 21.02 14.80
N MET A 395 14.09 20.59 15.26
CA MET A 395 13.14 19.81 14.46
C MET A 395 12.36 20.69 13.48
N ARG A 396 11.97 21.90 13.87
CA ARG A 396 11.09 22.73 13.05
C ARG A 396 11.80 23.24 11.78
N SER A 397 11.08 23.16 10.66
CA SER A 397 11.43 23.83 9.41
C SER A 397 10.30 24.78 9.04
N ASP A 398 10.64 26.02 8.69
CA ASP A 398 9.66 27.03 8.24
C ASP A 398 9.50 27.02 6.70
N GLU A 399 10.35 26.29 5.99
CA GLU A 399 10.27 26.05 4.54
C GLU A 399 10.15 24.55 4.24
N PRO A 400 9.46 24.16 3.15
CA PRO A 400 9.39 22.77 2.72
C PRO A 400 10.75 22.26 2.25
N PHE A 401 11.03 20.98 2.51
CA PHE A 401 12.17 20.30 1.90
C PHE A 401 11.92 20.05 0.41
N GLN A 402 12.97 19.74 -0.34
CA GLN A 402 12.89 19.50 -1.78
C GLN A 402 11.79 18.48 -2.14
N MET A 403 10.84 18.90 -2.98
CA MET A 403 9.75 18.04 -3.46
C MET A 403 9.82 17.87 -4.98
N PRO A 404 9.44 16.70 -5.50
CA PRO A 404 9.12 16.55 -6.92
C PRO A 404 7.85 17.34 -7.28
N TYR A 405 7.50 17.39 -8.56
CA TYR A 405 6.26 18.02 -9.01
C TYR A 405 5.03 17.31 -8.40
N ILE A 406 4.20 18.07 -7.70
CA ILE A 406 2.96 17.62 -7.06
C ILE A 406 1.94 18.74 -7.15
N LYS A 407 0.68 18.44 -7.49
CA LYS A 407 -0.42 19.39 -7.34
C LYS A 407 -0.97 19.34 -5.92
N ILE A 408 -0.80 20.44 -5.19
CA ILE A 408 -1.21 20.57 -3.79
C ILE A 408 -2.57 21.30 -3.72
N MET A 409 -3.50 20.72 -2.96
CA MET A 409 -4.81 21.31 -2.66
C MET A 409 -4.95 21.61 -1.16
N GLY A 410 -6.00 22.31 -0.74
CA GLY A 410 -6.30 22.52 0.69
C GLY A 410 -6.71 21.22 1.38
N ALA A 411 -6.54 21.10 2.70
CA ALA A 411 -6.84 19.86 3.43
C ALA A 411 -8.32 19.42 3.36
N GLU A 412 -9.27 20.36 3.34
CA GLU A 412 -10.70 20.04 3.16
C GLU A 412 -11.00 19.54 1.74
N GLN A 413 -10.35 20.14 0.73
CA GLN A 413 -10.45 19.68 -0.65
C GLN A 413 -9.82 18.30 -0.82
N ALA A 414 -8.69 18.04 -0.14
CA ALA A 414 -8.05 16.74 -0.09
C ALA A 414 -8.97 15.68 0.52
N TYR A 415 -9.69 16.01 1.60
CA TYR A 415 -10.66 15.11 2.21
C TYR A 415 -11.73 14.64 1.20
N GLU A 416 -12.38 15.58 0.52
CA GLU A 416 -13.39 15.24 -0.49
C GLU A 416 -12.79 14.51 -1.70
N TRP A 417 -11.62 14.94 -2.17
CA TRP A 417 -10.93 14.27 -3.27
C TRP A 417 -10.64 12.81 -2.95
N VAL A 418 -10.07 12.53 -1.78
CA VAL A 418 -9.70 11.18 -1.35
C VAL A 418 -10.94 10.30 -1.23
N LEU A 419 -12.01 10.78 -0.60
CA LEU A 419 -13.24 10.00 -0.46
C LEU A 419 -13.92 9.67 -1.79
N GLN A 420 -13.72 10.52 -2.80
CA GLN A 420 -14.28 10.30 -4.13
C GLN A 420 -13.39 9.40 -4.98
N ASN A 421 -12.08 9.61 -4.94
CA ASN A 421 -11.15 9.09 -5.96
C ASN A 421 -10.23 7.98 -5.46
N ALA A 422 -9.84 7.92 -4.18
CA ALA A 422 -8.83 6.96 -3.74
C ALA A 422 -9.32 5.50 -3.83
N GLY A 423 -8.45 4.57 -4.21
CA GLY A 423 -8.74 3.14 -4.36
C GLY A 423 -8.93 2.69 -5.80
N ALA A 424 -9.15 1.40 -6.00
CA ALA A 424 -9.48 0.81 -7.28
C ALA A 424 -10.91 1.18 -7.69
N THR A 425 -11.02 2.30 -8.40
CA THR A 425 -12.29 2.92 -8.82
C THR A 425 -12.74 2.57 -10.24
N ILE A 426 -11.86 1.98 -11.05
CA ILE A 426 -12.13 1.58 -12.44
C ILE A 426 -11.80 0.08 -12.56
N PRO A 427 -12.68 -0.76 -13.11
CA PRO A 427 -13.96 -0.43 -13.77
C PRO A 427 -15.08 0.06 -12.85
N CYS A 428 -15.00 -0.22 -11.55
CA CYS A 428 -15.93 0.30 -10.55
C CYS A 428 -15.24 0.39 -9.17
N ARG A 429 -15.86 1.07 -8.21
CA ARG A 429 -15.51 0.97 -6.78
C ARG A 429 -16.37 -0.10 -6.14
N ASP A 430 -15.77 -1.12 -5.54
CA ASP A 430 -16.53 -2.23 -4.94
C ASP A 430 -17.08 -1.92 -3.54
N ILE A 431 -17.87 -2.86 -3.00
CA ILE A 431 -18.58 -2.69 -1.72
C ILE A 431 -17.66 -2.58 -0.50
N VAL A 432 -16.44 -3.13 -0.54
CA VAL A 432 -15.50 -3.05 0.59
C VAL A 432 -14.97 -1.62 0.68
N ASP A 433 -14.52 -1.05 -0.44
CA ASP A 433 -14.05 0.34 -0.49
C ASP A 433 -15.18 1.31 -0.19
N GLN A 434 -16.39 1.06 -0.72
CA GLN A 434 -17.59 1.88 -0.41
C GLN A 434 -17.88 1.92 1.09
N ARG A 435 -17.80 0.77 1.79
CA ARG A 435 -17.98 0.72 3.24
C ARG A 435 -16.92 1.56 3.95
N ILE A 436 -15.64 1.40 3.60
CA ILE A 436 -14.55 2.18 4.19
C ILE A 436 -14.77 3.69 4.00
N MET A 437 -15.15 4.13 2.79
CA MET A 437 -15.45 5.54 2.52
C MET A 437 -16.62 6.06 3.35
N GLU A 438 -17.68 5.27 3.51
CA GLU A 438 -18.85 5.63 4.33
C GLU A 438 -18.50 5.67 5.83
N GLU A 439 -17.64 4.77 6.31
CA GLU A 439 -17.13 4.81 7.68
C GLU A 439 -16.34 6.10 7.94
N VAL A 440 -15.46 6.49 7.03
CA VAL A 440 -14.67 7.73 7.15
C VAL A 440 -15.58 8.96 7.08
N ARG A 441 -16.61 8.95 6.23
CA ARG A 441 -17.58 10.05 6.10
C ARG A 441 -18.40 10.20 7.38
N THR A 442 -18.97 9.11 7.88
CA THR A 442 -19.96 9.13 8.97
C THR A 442 -19.38 8.98 10.37
N GLY A 443 -18.16 8.46 10.50
CA GLY A 443 -17.58 8.05 11.78
C GLY A 443 -18.20 6.78 12.35
N LYS A 444 -19.01 6.03 11.58
CA LYS A 444 -19.74 4.84 12.04
C LYS A 444 -19.24 3.60 11.32
N ALA A 445 -18.67 2.66 12.08
CA ALA A 445 -18.14 1.43 11.51
C ALA A 445 -19.22 0.52 10.90
N TYR A 446 -18.92 -0.09 9.75
CA TYR A 446 -19.74 -1.16 9.19
C TYR A 446 -19.31 -2.49 9.81
N TYR A 447 -20.28 -3.29 10.24
CA TYR A 447 -20.05 -4.67 10.66
C TYR A 447 -21.27 -5.55 10.37
N VAL A 448 -21.02 -6.84 10.19
CA VAL A 448 -22.07 -7.83 9.98
C VAL A 448 -22.85 -8.02 11.28
N LYS A 449 -24.15 -7.71 11.26
CA LYS A 449 -25.06 -7.99 12.37
C LYS A 449 -25.21 -9.51 12.56
N ASP A 450 -25.34 -9.94 13.82
CA ASP A 450 -25.45 -11.35 14.19
C ASP A 450 -24.32 -12.25 13.64
N TYR A 451 -23.12 -11.68 13.42
CA TYR A 451 -21.95 -12.35 12.83
C TYR A 451 -21.66 -13.73 13.44
N GLU A 452 -21.56 -13.83 14.77
CA GLU A 452 -21.26 -15.10 15.45
C GLU A 452 -22.37 -16.15 15.23
N LYS A 453 -23.64 -15.73 15.15
CA LYS A 453 -24.75 -16.65 14.82
C LYS A 453 -24.67 -17.13 13.37
N ASN A 454 -24.23 -16.26 12.45
CA ASN A 454 -24.05 -16.64 11.05
C ASN A 454 -22.93 -17.66 10.88
N LEU A 455 -21.82 -17.53 11.62
CA LEU A 455 -20.75 -18.53 11.64
C LEU A 455 -21.23 -19.89 12.15
N ALA A 456 -22.02 -19.93 13.24
CA ALA A 456 -22.57 -21.17 13.76
C ALA A 456 -23.48 -21.90 12.74
N LYS A 457 -24.21 -21.16 11.91
CA LYS A 457 -24.99 -21.74 10.81
C LYS A 457 -24.10 -22.34 9.72
N ILE A 458 -22.99 -21.68 9.38
CA ILE A 458 -22.01 -22.19 8.41
C ILE A 458 -21.39 -23.48 8.94
N GLU A 459 -20.93 -23.49 10.19
CA GLU A 459 -20.38 -24.67 10.84
C GLU A 459 -21.38 -25.84 10.84
N LYS A 460 -22.65 -25.59 11.17
CA LYS A 460 -23.69 -26.62 11.08
C LYS A 460 -23.90 -27.16 9.66
N LYS A 461 -23.73 -26.32 8.64
CA LYS A 461 -23.91 -26.69 7.23
C LYS A 461 -22.71 -27.47 6.67
N THR A 462 -21.49 -27.09 7.04
CA THR A 462 -20.25 -27.61 6.44
C THR A 462 -19.53 -28.64 7.32
N GLY A 463 -19.85 -28.70 8.61
CA GLY A 463 -19.08 -29.46 9.62
C GLY A 463 -17.73 -28.82 9.96
N VAL A 464 -17.38 -27.68 9.38
CA VAL A 464 -16.10 -27.00 9.60
C VAL A 464 -16.28 -25.91 10.63
N LYS A 465 -15.65 -26.09 11.80
CA LYS A 465 -15.65 -25.08 12.86
C LYS A 465 -14.97 -23.80 12.39
N GLN A 466 -15.71 -22.70 12.45
CA GLN A 466 -15.23 -21.38 12.05
C GLN A 466 -14.98 -20.53 13.27
N HIS A 467 -13.75 -20.07 13.45
CA HIS A 467 -13.43 -19.22 14.57
C HIS A 467 -13.71 -17.73 14.23
N PRO A 468 -14.45 -16.98 15.08
CA PRO A 468 -14.92 -15.61 14.77
C PRO A 468 -13.84 -14.53 14.72
N TYR A 469 -12.64 -14.83 15.21
CA TYR A 469 -11.55 -13.88 15.31
C TYR A 469 -10.32 -14.32 14.51
N GLY A 470 -10.53 -14.98 13.37
CA GLY A 470 -9.46 -15.53 12.52
C GLY A 470 -9.02 -16.94 12.90
N ASN A 471 -8.01 -17.45 12.19
CA ASN A 471 -7.55 -18.83 12.29
C ASN A 471 -6.55 -19.04 13.44
N MET A 472 -6.93 -19.85 14.43
CA MET A 472 -6.10 -20.13 15.62
C MET A 472 -5.17 -21.33 15.45
N TRP A 473 -5.19 -22.03 14.31
CA TRP A 473 -4.33 -23.18 14.08
C TRP A 473 -2.85 -22.76 14.10
N GLY A 474 -2.03 -23.56 14.79
CA GLY A 474 -0.61 -23.30 14.97
C GLY A 474 -0.23 -22.35 16.11
N LEU A 475 -1.21 -21.74 16.79
CA LEU A 475 -0.96 -20.93 17.99
C LEU A 475 -0.53 -21.83 19.16
N HIS A 476 0.56 -21.50 19.84
CA HIS A 476 1.07 -22.32 20.94
C HIS A 476 0.11 -22.32 22.16
N PRO A 477 -0.38 -23.49 22.62
CA PRO A 477 -1.46 -23.55 23.61
C PRO A 477 -1.08 -22.99 24.99
N GLN A 478 0.14 -23.24 25.47
CA GLN A 478 0.58 -22.72 26.78
C GLN A 478 1.22 -21.32 26.70
N LYS A 479 1.95 -21.03 25.62
CA LYS A 479 2.73 -19.78 25.51
C LYS A 479 1.93 -18.60 24.98
N SER A 480 0.86 -18.83 24.21
CA SER A 480 0.18 -17.75 23.47
C SER A 480 -1.34 -17.85 23.43
N MET A 481 -1.93 -19.02 23.65
CA MET A 481 -3.39 -19.16 23.73
C MET A 481 -3.90 -18.80 25.13
N GLY A 482 -5.03 -18.09 25.20
CA GLY A 482 -5.75 -17.76 26.43
C GLY A 482 -6.85 -18.78 26.73
N ASP A 483 -7.48 -18.62 27.89
CA ASP A 483 -8.55 -19.53 28.35
C ASP A 483 -9.78 -19.54 27.42
N ASP A 484 -9.97 -18.46 26.67
CA ASP A 484 -11.03 -18.31 25.68
C ASP A 484 -10.65 -18.82 24.28
N GLY A 485 -9.48 -19.45 24.15
CA GLY A 485 -8.95 -19.97 22.88
C GLY A 485 -8.37 -18.89 21.95
N LEU A 486 -8.34 -17.63 22.38
CA LEU A 486 -7.79 -16.52 21.60
C LEU A 486 -6.32 -16.27 21.90
N PHE A 487 -5.74 -15.33 21.17
CA PHE A 487 -4.43 -14.79 21.52
C PHE A 487 -4.47 -14.08 22.88
N LYS A 488 -3.77 -14.62 23.89
CA LYS A 488 -3.86 -14.09 25.27
C LYS A 488 -3.29 -12.69 25.46
N TYR A 489 -2.48 -12.20 24.52
CA TYR A 489 -1.89 -10.86 24.56
C TYR A 489 -2.65 -9.84 23.72
N ARG A 490 -3.85 -10.17 23.24
CA ARG A 490 -4.68 -9.26 22.44
C ARG A 490 -4.83 -7.89 23.14
N ARG A 491 -4.61 -6.81 22.38
CA ARG A 491 -4.62 -5.44 22.90
C ARG A 491 -5.99 -4.79 22.86
N LEU A 492 -6.81 -5.17 21.88
CA LEU A 492 -8.13 -4.61 21.68
C LEU A 492 -9.23 -5.52 22.24
N PRO A 493 -10.36 -4.97 22.71
CA PRO A 493 -11.55 -5.74 23.06
C PRO A 493 -12.02 -6.61 21.89
N LYS A 494 -12.72 -7.72 22.18
CA LYS A 494 -13.25 -8.63 21.13
C LYS A 494 -14.18 -7.91 20.15
N ASP A 495 -14.90 -6.89 20.60
CA ASP A 495 -15.85 -6.12 19.81
C ASP A 495 -15.24 -4.90 19.12
N SER A 496 -13.90 -4.79 19.03
CA SER A 496 -13.22 -3.72 18.28
C SER A 496 -13.69 -3.59 16.83
N TYR A 497 -14.13 -4.70 16.22
CA TYR A 497 -14.66 -4.71 14.85
C TYR A 497 -15.93 -3.87 14.69
N LYS A 498 -16.71 -3.67 15.77
CA LYS A 498 -17.88 -2.78 15.78
C LYS A 498 -17.47 -1.29 15.81
N GLN A 499 -16.17 -1.03 15.94
CA GLN A 499 -15.58 0.30 15.99
C GLN A 499 -14.51 0.48 14.89
N GLY A 500 -14.49 -0.41 13.88
CA GLY A 500 -13.69 -0.26 12.66
C GLY A 500 -12.48 -1.19 12.56
N ILE A 501 -11.88 -1.61 13.70
CA ILE A 501 -10.69 -2.46 13.70
C ILE A 501 -11.08 -3.94 13.74
N ILE A 502 -10.96 -4.60 12.60
CA ILE A 502 -11.35 -6.01 12.40
C ILE A 502 -10.19 -6.98 12.70
N THR A 503 -10.54 -8.23 13.01
CA THR A 503 -9.60 -9.35 13.10
C THR A 503 -9.79 -10.38 12.00
N ASP A 504 -10.88 -10.26 11.25
CA ASP A 504 -11.26 -11.18 10.19
C ASP A 504 -12.11 -10.44 9.14
N PRO A 505 -11.82 -10.56 7.83
CA PRO A 505 -12.58 -9.88 6.79
C PRO A 505 -14.09 -10.13 6.86
N ARG A 506 -14.52 -11.31 7.33
CA ARG A 506 -15.94 -11.69 7.43
C ARG A 506 -16.72 -10.80 8.41
N GLN A 507 -16.06 -10.16 9.37
CA GLN A 507 -16.69 -9.21 10.30
C GLN A 507 -17.25 -7.98 9.58
N MET A 508 -16.68 -7.64 8.42
CA MET A 508 -17.15 -6.55 7.56
C MET A 508 -17.75 -7.04 6.22
N GLY A 509 -18.16 -8.30 6.17
CA GLY A 509 -18.84 -8.92 5.02
C GLY A 509 -17.96 -9.76 4.10
N GLY A 510 -16.64 -9.79 4.31
CA GLY A 510 -15.70 -10.60 3.53
C GLY A 510 -15.45 -10.05 2.13
N TYR A 511 -14.92 -10.92 1.26
CA TYR A 511 -14.69 -10.60 -0.15
C TYR A 511 -16.02 -10.31 -0.87
N PRO A 512 -16.02 -9.36 -1.83
CA PRO A 512 -17.20 -9.10 -2.64
C PRO A 512 -17.54 -10.28 -3.55
N GLU A 513 -18.81 -10.40 -3.89
CA GLU A 513 -19.28 -11.23 -4.99
C GLU A 513 -19.03 -10.50 -6.31
N TYR A 514 -18.56 -11.22 -7.33
CA TYR A 514 -18.29 -10.69 -8.66
C TYR A 514 -19.38 -11.17 -9.61
N GLY A 515 -19.94 -10.24 -10.38
CA GLY A 515 -20.97 -10.52 -11.37
C GLY A 515 -20.45 -11.28 -12.59
N GLU A 516 -21.39 -11.82 -13.37
CA GLU A 516 -21.10 -12.35 -14.70
C GLU A 516 -20.68 -11.22 -15.65
N TRP A 517 -19.76 -11.52 -16.55
CA TRP A 517 -19.25 -10.57 -17.54
C TRP A 517 -18.88 -11.31 -18.83
N LYS A 518 -18.76 -10.55 -19.91
CA LYS A 518 -18.36 -11.08 -21.22
C LYS A 518 -16.95 -10.59 -21.57
N PRO A 519 -16.03 -11.49 -21.98
CA PRO A 519 -14.73 -11.07 -22.47
C PRO A 519 -14.80 -10.15 -23.68
N TYR A 520 -13.90 -9.16 -23.66
CA TYR A 520 -13.61 -8.36 -24.84
C TYR A 520 -13.01 -9.29 -25.91
N VAL A 521 -13.37 -9.05 -27.16
CA VAL A 521 -12.73 -9.71 -28.29
C VAL A 521 -11.44 -8.93 -28.57
N ASP A 522 -10.35 -9.67 -28.67
CA ASP A 522 -8.98 -9.22 -28.94
C ASP A 522 -8.38 -10.32 -29.82
N THR A 523 -8.39 -10.10 -31.13
CA THR A 523 -8.17 -11.15 -32.14
C THR A 523 -6.70 -11.50 -32.31
N ASP A 524 -5.80 -10.53 -32.16
CA ASP A 524 -4.36 -10.73 -32.27
C ASP A 524 -3.64 -10.85 -30.92
N GLY A 525 -4.34 -10.61 -29.81
CA GLY A 525 -3.86 -10.84 -28.44
C GLY A 525 -2.93 -9.73 -27.95
N ASP A 526 -3.09 -8.51 -28.46
CA ASP A 526 -2.23 -7.37 -28.14
C ASP A 526 -2.70 -6.55 -26.92
N GLY A 527 -3.82 -6.98 -26.32
CA GLY A 527 -4.40 -6.40 -25.12
C GLY A 527 -5.32 -5.20 -25.36
N MET A 528 -5.51 -4.78 -26.62
CA MET A 528 -6.50 -3.80 -27.03
C MET A 528 -7.74 -4.51 -27.58
N PRO A 529 -8.96 -4.08 -27.22
CA PRO A 529 -10.16 -4.66 -27.81
C PRO A 529 -10.30 -4.30 -29.30
N ASP A 530 -10.67 -5.29 -30.10
CA ASP A 530 -11.04 -5.21 -31.52
C ASP A 530 -11.91 -3.98 -31.88
N GLU A 531 -12.88 -3.68 -31.01
CA GLU A 531 -13.80 -2.54 -31.17
C GLU A 531 -13.10 -1.20 -31.01
N TRP A 532 -12.22 -1.10 -30.01
CA TRP A 532 -11.42 0.10 -29.75
C TRP A 532 -10.44 0.35 -30.89
N GLU A 533 -9.77 -0.69 -31.37
CA GLU A 533 -8.85 -0.58 -32.50
C GLU A 533 -9.53 -0.06 -33.77
N ARG A 534 -10.67 -0.65 -34.16
CA ARG A 534 -11.45 -0.19 -35.31
C ARG A 534 -11.93 1.25 -35.16
N GLN A 535 -12.29 1.68 -33.95
CA GLN A 535 -12.70 3.06 -33.67
C GLN A 535 -11.57 4.06 -33.98
N TYR A 536 -10.32 3.68 -33.71
CA TYR A 536 -9.16 4.56 -33.89
C TYR A 536 -8.36 4.31 -35.18
N GLY A 537 -8.72 3.29 -35.96
CA GLY A 537 -8.12 2.98 -37.26
C GLY A 537 -6.87 2.12 -37.17
N LEU A 538 -6.74 1.34 -36.10
CA LEU A 538 -5.75 0.28 -35.93
C LEU A 538 -6.25 -1.03 -36.56
N ASN A 539 -5.39 -2.03 -36.67
CA ASN A 539 -5.69 -3.31 -37.31
C ASN A 539 -5.82 -4.44 -36.27
N PRO A 540 -7.03 -4.96 -36.01
CA PRO A 540 -7.26 -6.06 -35.05
C PRO A 540 -6.61 -7.40 -35.37
N ASN A 541 -5.76 -7.48 -36.38
CA ASN A 541 -5.04 -8.68 -36.78
C ASN A 541 -3.52 -8.43 -36.80
N ASP A 542 -3.03 -7.33 -36.22
CA ASP A 542 -1.62 -6.94 -36.19
C ASP A 542 -1.19 -6.44 -34.79
N ALA A 543 -0.84 -7.41 -33.93
CA ALA A 543 -0.40 -7.14 -32.57
C ALA A 543 0.85 -6.26 -32.44
N ALA A 544 1.58 -6.01 -33.53
CA ALA A 544 2.71 -5.09 -33.49
C ALA A 544 2.28 -3.63 -33.34
N ASP A 545 1.05 -3.29 -33.74
CA ASP A 545 0.58 -1.92 -33.72
C ASP A 545 0.28 -1.40 -32.29
N ALA A 546 0.06 -2.28 -31.31
CA ALA A 546 0.03 -1.95 -29.88
C ALA A 546 1.22 -1.11 -29.42
N ASN A 547 2.42 -1.45 -29.89
CA ASN A 547 3.66 -0.75 -29.56
C ASN A 547 3.95 0.45 -30.48
N GLY A 548 3.12 0.68 -31.49
CA GLY A 548 3.14 1.90 -32.28
C GLY A 548 2.74 3.13 -31.47
N ASP A 549 2.85 4.30 -32.09
CA ASP A 549 2.44 5.58 -31.52
C ASP A 549 1.73 6.41 -32.60
N LEU A 550 0.40 6.26 -32.69
CA LEU A 550 -0.41 6.78 -33.79
C LEU A 550 -0.30 8.31 -33.97
N ASN A 551 -0.12 9.08 -32.88
CA ASN A 551 -0.05 10.54 -32.90
C ASN A 551 1.37 11.10 -32.64
N GLY A 552 2.34 10.25 -32.32
CA GLY A 552 3.72 10.64 -32.04
C GLY A 552 3.87 11.47 -30.76
N ASP A 553 3.04 11.23 -29.74
CA ASP A 553 3.07 11.94 -28.46
C ASP A 553 3.95 11.27 -27.39
N GLY A 554 4.45 10.07 -27.67
CA GLY A 554 5.37 9.31 -26.84
C GLY A 554 4.76 8.17 -26.04
N TYR A 555 3.43 8.09 -25.93
CA TYR A 555 2.75 6.89 -25.39
C TYR A 555 2.51 5.88 -26.50
N THR A 556 2.64 4.58 -26.22
CA THR A 556 2.26 3.56 -27.21
C THR A 556 0.74 3.47 -27.37
N ASN A 557 0.24 2.82 -28.42
CA ASN A 557 -1.20 2.64 -28.64
C ASN A 557 -1.86 1.86 -27.49
N ILE A 558 -1.21 0.82 -26.96
CA ILE A 558 -1.69 0.13 -25.75
C ILE A 558 -1.71 1.07 -24.53
N GLU A 559 -0.71 1.94 -24.36
CA GLU A 559 -0.73 2.92 -23.27
C GLU A 559 -1.87 3.95 -23.45
N LYS A 560 -2.21 4.30 -24.70
CA LYS A 560 -3.35 5.17 -24.98
C LYS A 560 -4.66 4.50 -24.62
N TYR A 561 -4.82 3.21 -24.95
CA TYR A 561 -5.97 2.43 -24.54
C TYR A 561 -6.09 2.39 -23.00
N ILE A 562 -5.09 1.87 -22.29
CA ILE A 562 -5.19 1.65 -20.83
C ILE A 562 -5.29 2.93 -20.00
N ASN A 563 -4.89 4.08 -20.56
CA ASN A 563 -4.99 5.38 -19.90
C ASN A 563 -6.11 6.27 -20.48
N GLY A 564 -6.88 5.77 -21.45
CA GLY A 564 -7.97 6.54 -22.06
C GLY A 564 -7.51 7.80 -22.79
N ILE A 565 -6.30 7.83 -23.31
CA ILE A 565 -5.79 8.92 -24.15
C ILE A 565 -6.45 8.84 -25.53
N ASN A 566 -6.76 9.98 -26.14
CA ASN A 566 -7.28 10.00 -27.51
C ASN A 566 -6.14 9.81 -28.54
N PRO A 567 -6.08 8.68 -29.27
CA PRO A 567 -5.02 8.40 -30.25
C PRO A 567 -4.99 9.35 -31.45
N LYS A 568 -6.03 10.15 -31.69
CA LYS A 568 -6.10 11.10 -32.82
C LYS A 568 -5.61 12.50 -32.46
N THR A 569 -5.33 12.79 -31.19
CA THR A 569 -4.92 14.11 -30.73
C THR A 569 -3.52 14.07 -30.16
N LYS A 570 -2.57 14.77 -30.77
CA LYS A 570 -1.20 14.88 -30.25
C LYS A 570 -1.15 15.85 -29.07
N THR A 571 -0.62 15.40 -27.93
CA THR A 571 -0.43 16.22 -26.72
C THR A 571 1.04 16.27 -26.35
N ASP A 572 1.55 17.45 -25.97
CA ASP A 572 2.91 17.52 -25.43
C ASP A 572 2.91 17.18 -23.94
N TRP A 573 3.16 15.92 -23.61
CA TRP A 573 3.20 15.41 -22.24
C TRP A 573 4.44 15.85 -21.45
N ARG A 574 5.41 16.50 -22.11
CA ARG A 574 6.56 17.14 -21.42
C ARG A 574 6.15 18.44 -20.73
N ASN A 575 5.09 19.08 -21.23
CA ASN A 575 4.47 20.21 -20.57
C ASN A 575 3.53 19.70 -19.46
N LEU A 576 3.96 19.83 -18.20
CA LEU A 576 3.19 19.34 -17.05
C LEU A 576 1.82 20.00 -16.85
N ASN A 577 1.53 21.11 -17.53
CA ASN A 577 0.17 21.66 -17.57
C ASN A 577 -0.82 20.72 -18.28
N ASN A 578 -0.33 19.85 -19.16
CA ASN A 578 -1.13 18.81 -19.82
C ASN A 578 -1.23 17.54 -18.97
N ASN A 579 -0.52 17.43 -17.85
CA ASN A 579 -0.50 16.23 -17.02
C ASN A 579 -1.74 16.18 -16.10
N TYR A 580 -2.80 15.51 -16.53
CA TYR A 580 -4.02 15.27 -15.76
C TYR A 580 -4.56 13.87 -16.03
N ASP A 581 -5.31 13.32 -15.08
CA ASP A 581 -5.89 11.99 -15.22
C ASP A 581 -6.99 11.97 -16.30
N THR A 582 -6.68 11.34 -17.42
CA THR A 582 -7.59 11.21 -18.57
C THR A 582 -8.68 10.16 -18.34
N LEU A 583 -8.51 9.23 -17.40
CA LEU A 583 -9.52 8.24 -17.05
C LEU A 583 -10.60 8.81 -16.15
N ALA A 584 -10.25 9.73 -15.26
CA ALA A 584 -11.21 10.35 -14.33
C ALA A 584 -12.42 10.99 -15.05
N ALA A 585 -12.21 11.58 -16.24
CA ALA A 585 -13.29 12.16 -17.04
C ALA A 585 -14.13 11.12 -17.80
N LYS A 586 -13.56 9.93 -18.10
CA LYS A 586 -14.23 8.86 -18.85
C LYS A 586 -15.01 7.90 -17.96
N GLY A 587 -14.51 7.64 -16.75
CA GLY A 587 -15.08 6.70 -15.78
C GLY A 587 -14.90 5.22 -16.12
N LYS A 588 -14.66 4.86 -17.39
CA LYS A 588 -14.38 3.50 -17.88
C LYS A 588 -13.62 3.52 -19.20
N LEU A 589 -13.02 2.39 -19.58
CA LEU A 589 -12.27 2.26 -20.84
C LEU A 589 -13.15 1.98 -22.07
N MET A 590 -14.21 1.17 -21.92
CA MET A 590 -15.23 0.88 -22.94
C MET A 590 -16.64 0.90 -22.36
#